data_AF-A0A4Z2C0U5-F1
#
_entry.id   AF-A0A4Z2C0U5-F1
#
_cell.length_a   1.000
_cell.length_b   1.000
_cell.length_c   1.000
_cell.angle_alpha   90.00
_cell.angle_beta   90.00
_cell.angle_gamma   90.00
#
_symmetry.space_group_name_H-M   'P 1'
#
loop_
_entity.id
_entity.type
_entity.pdbx_description
1 polymer ?
#
loop_
_entity_poly.entity_id
_entity_poly.type
_entity_poly.pdbx_seq_one_letter_code
_entity_poly.pdbx_strand_id
1 'polypeptide(L)'
;MALSLTKNKRRESDKGENEENVPAKREKRDDMRLGSHLDQPVDSNSIHEVIKYIPSPLPGKYYDPDTTEPVIFGLQTLEELLSWSEVNPFYVAAVPLVPREPPLDGCKHRTLVSHDMMGGYLDDRFIQGTYAESPYAFYHWQYIDIFNYFTHNMVTIPPAMWTNAAHKHGVLVLGTFITEWEDGSVACETFLKDEESYRAVADKLVQICYFYGFDGWLINIENTLSEIAVQNTPLFLRYLTDQMHQKVSGSLVLWYDSVTENGRLQWQNELNPSNRVFFSACDGFFTNYNWTEQSLESMRDYSEVQDRQADIYVGALEVIRKYNFSAALFAPGWVYEALDRAEFRKNQDNFVLSAGSGLFCQVTSTSIRLSSPLPFVSSFCQGFGSSFYCRGQREDKRSWFNLTAQEIQPLYYYEQQDWSGLVEEPRLPRGRLEWWLLTHAGRTHPRCMRLSQSVPSVCLPTLFLLRQQLLP
;
A
#
# COMPACT_ATOMS: atom_id res chain seq x y z
N MET A 1 -32.56 -15.60 -36.62
CA MET A 1 -33.22 -16.93 -36.71
C MET A 1 -33.48 -17.36 -35.28
N ALA A 2 -34.74 -17.54 -34.86
CA ALA A 2 -35.55 -18.75 -35.02
C ALA A 2 -34.97 -19.94 -34.19
N LEU A 3 -35.58 -20.27 -33.04
CA LEU A 3 -36.51 -21.42 -32.82
C LEU A 3 -35.78 -22.78 -32.62
N SER A 4 -36.16 -23.73 -31.74
CA SER A 4 -37.19 -23.75 -30.65
C SER A 4 -37.18 -25.07 -29.82
N LEU A 5 -38.07 -25.17 -28.82
CA LEU A 5 -38.77 -26.39 -28.32
C LEU A 5 -38.01 -27.55 -27.64
N THR A 6 -38.10 -27.56 -26.30
CA THR A 6 -38.64 -28.62 -25.40
C THR A 6 -38.87 -30.10 -25.84
N LYS A 7 -38.71 -31.04 -24.87
CA LYS A 7 -39.70 -32.00 -24.27
C LYS A 7 -39.37 -33.51 -24.26
N ASN A 8 -39.39 -34.10 -23.04
CA ASN A 8 -39.70 -35.52 -22.69
C ASN A 8 -38.70 -36.61 -23.16
N LYS A 9 -38.67 -37.86 -22.64
CA LYS A 9 -39.68 -38.69 -21.93
C LYS A 9 -39.05 -39.76 -20.98
N ARG A 10 -39.88 -40.47 -20.20
CA ARG A 10 -39.52 -41.49 -19.15
C ARG A 10 -39.19 -42.90 -19.69
N ARG A 11 -38.51 -43.72 -18.85
CA ARG A 11 -38.80 -45.13 -18.45
C ARG A 11 -38.15 -45.42 -17.08
N GLU A 12 -38.83 -46.00 -16.06
CA GLU A 12 -39.20 -47.41 -15.81
C GLU A 12 -37.97 -48.33 -15.59
N SER A 13 -37.84 -49.15 -14.52
CA SER A 13 -38.62 -49.40 -13.27
C SER A 13 -37.62 -49.74 -12.10
N ASP A 14 -37.90 -50.30 -10.90
CA ASP A 14 -39.06 -51.00 -10.29
C ASP A 14 -38.99 -51.07 -8.72
N LYS A 15 -40.05 -51.64 -8.10
CA LYS A 15 -40.31 -52.16 -6.72
C LYS A 15 -39.33 -52.02 -5.53
N GLY A 16 -39.92 -51.78 -4.34
CA GLY A 16 -39.28 -51.99 -3.03
C GLY A 16 -40.12 -51.62 -1.79
N GLU A 17 -41.43 -51.95 -1.74
CA GLU A 17 -42.35 -51.54 -0.65
C GLU A 17 -42.29 -52.46 0.59
N ASN A 18 -42.27 -51.88 1.80
CA ASN A 18 -43.45 -51.86 2.69
C ASN A 18 -43.19 -51.17 4.06
N GLU A 19 -44.30 -50.77 4.70
CA GLU A 19 -44.41 -50.14 6.03
C GLU A 19 -44.56 -51.26 7.12
N GLU A 20 -44.88 -51.07 8.42
CA GLU A 20 -45.59 -50.00 9.14
C GLU A 20 -45.44 -50.17 10.68
N ASN A 21 -45.94 -49.19 11.46
CA ASN A 21 -46.42 -49.25 12.86
C ASN A 21 -45.47 -49.15 14.09
N VAL A 22 -46.03 -48.50 15.12
CA VAL A 22 -45.48 -48.21 16.46
C VAL A 22 -46.59 -48.39 17.51
N PRO A 23 -46.33 -48.99 18.70
CA PRO A 23 -46.90 -48.40 19.92
C PRO A 23 -46.10 -48.58 21.25
N ALA A 24 -45.60 -47.46 21.78
CA ALA A 24 -45.73 -46.93 23.16
C ALA A 24 -45.56 -47.77 24.48
N LYS A 25 -45.00 -47.08 25.50
CA LYS A 25 -44.92 -47.41 26.98
C LYS A 25 -43.82 -48.44 27.35
N ARG A 26 -43.15 -48.42 28.54
CA ARG A 26 -43.49 -47.85 29.86
C ARG A 26 -42.27 -47.65 30.83
N GLU A 27 -42.39 -46.64 31.70
CA GLU A 27 -41.72 -46.31 32.99
C GLU A 27 -40.71 -47.26 33.71
N LYS A 28 -39.56 -46.71 34.15
CA LYS A 28 -38.89 -46.79 35.48
C LYS A 28 -37.60 -45.93 35.43
N ARG A 29 -37.36 -44.89 36.24
CA ARG A 29 -37.24 -44.70 37.71
C ARG A 29 -35.84 -44.99 38.30
N ASP A 30 -35.23 -43.90 38.78
CA ASP A 30 -34.50 -43.67 40.05
C ASP A 30 -33.19 -44.46 40.33
N ASP A 31 -32.11 -43.87 40.86
CA ASP A 31 -31.74 -42.45 41.06
C ASP A 31 -30.32 -42.21 40.44
N MET A 32 -29.26 -41.55 40.96
CA MET A 32 -28.89 -40.94 42.25
C MET A 32 -28.35 -39.51 42.08
N ARG A 33 -28.69 -38.61 43.01
CA ARG A 33 -28.05 -37.28 43.13
C ARG A 33 -26.70 -37.31 43.84
N LEU A 34 -25.77 -36.46 43.39
CA LEU A 34 -24.96 -35.66 44.32
C LEU A 34 -24.65 -34.30 43.69
N GLY A 35 -25.05 -33.22 44.36
CA GLY A 35 -24.75 -31.84 43.96
C GLY A 35 -24.25 -31.05 45.15
N SER A 36 -23.38 -30.07 44.90
CA SER A 36 -22.92 -29.09 45.90
C SER A 36 -23.43 -27.71 45.52
N HIS A 37 -24.43 -27.22 46.24
CA HIS A 37 -25.01 -25.89 46.03
C HIS A 37 -24.02 -24.77 46.37
N LEU A 38 -24.01 -23.73 45.52
CA LEU A 38 -23.69 -22.36 45.91
C LEU A 38 -24.69 -21.43 45.19
N ASP A 39 -25.94 -21.41 45.68
CA ASP A 39 -26.93 -20.45 45.22
C ASP A 39 -26.70 -19.06 45.83
N GLN A 40 -26.49 -18.07 44.96
CA GLN A 40 -26.76 -16.66 45.23
C GLN A 40 -27.47 -16.07 44.00
N PRO A 41 -28.30 -15.01 44.15
CA PRO A 41 -29.45 -14.82 43.29
C PRO A 41 -29.10 -14.42 41.86
N VAL A 42 -29.83 -15.00 40.91
CA VAL A 42 -29.78 -14.62 39.49
C VAL A 42 -30.49 -13.27 39.32
N ASP A 43 -29.69 -12.21 39.22
CA ASP A 43 -30.17 -10.90 38.82
C ASP A 43 -30.71 -11.00 37.37
N SER A 44 -32.03 -11.08 37.25
CA SER A 44 -32.71 -11.60 36.05
C SER A 44 -32.88 -10.56 34.93
N ASN A 45 -31.85 -9.74 34.74
CA ASN A 45 -31.66 -8.84 33.60
C ASN A 45 -30.62 -9.42 32.64
N SER A 46 -30.92 -10.59 32.07
CA SER A 46 -30.20 -11.08 30.89
C SER A 46 -30.50 -10.13 29.72
N ILE A 47 -29.60 -9.18 29.48
CA ILE A 47 -29.66 -8.26 28.33
C ILE A 47 -29.49 -9.09 27.06
N HIS A 48 -30.61 -9.53 26.50
CA HIS A 48 -30.65 -10.14 25.18
C HIS A 48 -30.40 -9.04 24.14
N GLU A 49 -29.14 -8.86 23.76
CA GLU A 49 -28.78 -8.02 22.63
C GLU A 49 -29.36 -8.62 21.35
N VAL A 50 -30.52 -8.11 20.93
CA VAL A 50 -31.17 -8.52 19.69
C VAL A 50 -30.42 -7.88 18.52
N ILE A 51 -29.36 -8.56 18.08
CA ILE A 51 -28.59 -8.19 16.88
C ILE A 51 -29.54 -8.24 15.68
N LYS A 52 -30.05 -7.06 15.30
CA LYS A 52 -30.83 -6.88 14.08
C LYS A 52 -29.87 -6.73 12.92
N TYR A 53 -29.70 -7.80 12.15
CA TYR A 53 -29.05 -7.75 10.85
C TYR A 53 -29.87 -6.87 9.90
N ILE A 54 -29.47 -5.61 9.78
CA ILE A 54 -29.98 -4.69 8.76
C ILE A 54 -29.39 -5.15 7.41
N PRO A 55 -30.15 -5.16 6.30
CA PRO A 55 -29.57 -5.36 4.97
C PRO A 55 -28.41 -4.39 4.74
N SER A 56 -27.37 -4.82 4.02
CA SER A 56 -26.25 -3.92 3.73
C SER A 56 -26.75 -2.66 3.00
N PRO A 57 -26.28 -1.46 3.39
CA PRO A 57 -26.57 -0.24 2.64
C PRO A 57 -25.83 -0.17 1.30
N LEU A 58 -24.93 -1.12 1.00
CA LEU A 58 -24.09 -1.08 -0.19
C LEU A 58 -24.62 -1.95 -1.35
N PRO A 59 -24.55 -1.45 -2.59
CA PRO A 59 -24.72 -2.27 -3.79
C PRO A 59 -23.77 -3.46 -3.83
N GLY A 60 -24.21 -4.56 -4.46
CA GLY A 60 -23.46 -5.82 -4.52
C GLY A 60 -22.03 -5.72 -5.07
N LYS A 61 -21.69 -4.69 -5.86
CA LYS A 61 -20.33 -4.47 -6.38
C LYS A 61 -19.27 -4.18 -5.31
N TYR A 62 -19.68 -3.82 -4.09
CA TYR A 62 -18.79 -3.61 -2.94
C TYR A 62 -18.52 -4.88 -2.13
N TYR A 63 -19.01 -6.03 -2.60
CA TYR A 63 -18.79 -7.34 -1.99
C TYR A 63 -18.11 -8.27 -2.97
N ASP A 64 -17.16 -9.06 -2.46
CA ASP A 64 -16.57 -10.15 -3.23
C ASP A 64 -17.66 -11.19 -3.59
N PRO A 65 -17.76 -11.63 -4.86
CA PRO A 65 -18.83 -12.54 -5.28
C PRO A 65 -18.73 -13.94 -4.67
N ASP A 66 -17.53 -14.37 -4.25
CA ASP A 66 -17.27 -15.70 -3.73
C ASP A 66 -17.24 -15.71 -2.19
N THR A 67 -16.62 -14.70 -1.54
CA THR A 67 -16.54 -14.64 -0.07
C THR A 67 -17.66 -13.83 0.59
N THR A 68 -18.33 -12.93 -0.14
CA THR A 68 -19.28 -11.92 0.36
C THR A 68 -18.69 -10.92 1.37
N GLU A 69 -17.36 -10.84 1.48
CA GLU A 69 -16.65 -9.85 2.31
C GLU A 69 -16.58 -8.48 1.62
N PRO A 70 -16.52 -7.36 2.37
CA PRO A 70 -16.47 -6.03 1.78
C PRO A 70 -15.12 -5.75 1.11
N VAL A 71 -15.16 -5.34 -0.16
CA VAL A 71 -13.97 -5.08 -0.99
C VAL A 71 -13.93 -3.66 -1.54
N ILE A 72 -12.73 -3.13 -1.74
CA ILE A 72 -12.46 -1.90 -2.48
C ILE A 72 -11.94 -2.24 -3.88
N PHE A 73 -12.20 -1.38 -4.86
CA PHE A 73 -11.82 -1.59 -6.26
C PHE A 73 -11.62 -0.24 -6.97
N GLY A 74 -10.88 -0.25 -8.07
CA GLY A 74 -10.70 0.92 -8.94
C GLY A 74 -11.90 1.13 -9.87
N LEU A 75 -12.18 2.37 -10.24
CA LEU A 75 -13.25 2.70 -11.19
C LEU A 75 -12.71 2.53 -12.62
N GLN A 76 -13.47 1.88 -13.49
CA GLN A 76 -12.99 1.49 -14.82
C GLN A 76 -13.35 2.51 -15.92
N THR A 77 -14.35 3.36 -15.67
CA THR A 77 -14.85 4.31 -16.67
C THR A 77 -15.09 5.71 -16.11
N LEU A 78 -15.13 6.68 -17.03
CA LEU A 78 -15.49 8.07 -16.74
C LEU A 78 -16.91 8.20 -16.16
N GLU A 79 -17.85 7.32 -16.56
CA GLU A 79 -19.20 7.28 -15.99
C GLU A 79 -19.17 6.82 -14.52
N GLU A 80 -18.36 5.82 -14.17
CA GLU A 80 -18.19 5.40 -12.77
C GLU A 80 -17.55 6.49 -11.90
N LEU A 81 -16.58 7.25 -12.44
CA LEU A 81 -15.99 8.39 -11.74
C LEU A 81 -17.01 9.51 -11.52
N LEU A 82 -17.73 9.94 -12.56
CA LEU A 82 -18.70 11.04 -12.46
C LEU A 82 -19.92 10.68 -11.61
N SER A 83 -20.32 9.40 -11.59
CA SER A 83 -21.39 8.87 -10.72
C SER A 83 -20.91 8.47 -9.31
N TRP A 84 -19.60 8.54 -9.01
CA TRP A 84 -19.09 8.23 -7.68
C TRP A 84 -19.69 9.16 -6.61
N SER A 85 -19.99 8.59 -5.46
CA SER A 85 -20.53 9.26 -4.27
C SER A 85 -19.91 8.67 -3.01
N GLU A 86 -20.13 9.29 -1.85
CA GLU A 86 -19.52 8.87 -0.58
C GLU A 86 -19.95 7.45 -0.17
N VAL A 87 -19.06 6.47 -0.38
CA VAL A 87 -19.33 5.04 -0.11
C VAL A 87 -18.61 4.58 1.15
N ASN A 88 -19.41 4.41 2.22
CA ASN A 88 -19.17 3.68 3.48
C ASN A 88 -17.85 3.96 4.25
N PRO A 89 -17.91 4.44 5.51
CA PRO A 89 -16.72 4.77 6.29
C PRO A 89 -15.74 3.60 6.56
N PHE A 90 -16.12 2.33 6.36
CA PHE A 90 -15.17 1.21 6.52
C PHE A 90 -14.02 1.22 5.50
N TYR A 91 -14.14 1.95 4.39
CA TYR A 91 -13.09 2.11 3.38
C TYR A 91 -12.17 3.31 3.61
N VAL A 92 -12.37 4.08 4.68
CA VAL A 92 -11.61 5.31 4.96
C VAL A 92 -10.35 5.00 5.77
N ALA A 93 -9.24 5.67 5.46
CA ALA A 93 -8.02 5.59 6.24
C ALA A 93 -8.25 6.10 7.67
N ALA A 94 -7.93 5.26 8.66
CA ALA A 94 -8.12 5.52 10.08
C ALA A 94 -6.86 6.09 10.77
N VAL A 95 -5.71 6.07 10.08
CA VAL A 95 -4.44 6.62 10.58
C VAL A 95 -4.12 7.92 9.82
N PRO A 96 -4.01 9.07 10.48
CA PRO A 96 -3.54 10.30 9.85
C PRO A 96 -2.03 10.24 9.58
N LEU A 97 -1.56 10.95 8.56
CA LEU A 97 -0.14 11.04 8.20
C LEU A 97 0.70 11.52 9.39
N VAL A 98 1.67 10.70 9.81
CA VAL A 98 2.54 10.98 10.97
C VAL A 98 3.64 11.97 10.58
N PRO A 99 3.83 13.09 11.32
CA PRO A 99 4.92 14.03 11.06
C PRO A 99 6.31 13.39 11.18
N ARG A 100 7.27 13.92 10.41
CA ARG A 100 8.56 13.28 10.14
C ARG A 100 9.71 14.28 10.01
N GLU A 101 10.91 13.77 10.20
CA GLU A 101 12.18 14.49 10.11
C GLU A 101 13.12 13.84 9.08
N PRO A 102 13.51 14.57 8.00
CA PRO A 102 13.01 15.89 7.62
C PRO A 102 11.57 15.86 7.08
N PRO A 103 10.84 16.99 7.17
CA PRO A 103 9.63 17.27 6.40
C PRO A 103 9.83 17.08 4.88
N LEU A 104 8.76 16.77 4.15
CA LEU A 104 8.79 16.40 2.71
C LEU A 104 9.15 17.56 1.77
N ASP A 105 8.77 18.78 2.14
CA ASP A 105 9.19 20.04 1.55
C ASP A 105 10.68 20.33 1.84
N GLY A 106 11.17 19.94 3.02
CA GLY A 106 12.60 19.96 3.38
C GLY A 106 13.46 18.90 2.70
N CYS A 107 12.87 17.87 2.06
CA CYS A 107 13.62 16.85 1.31
C CYS A 107 14.15 17.42 -0.01
N LYS A 108 15.46 17.71 -0.09
CA LYS A 108 16.17 18.11 -1.33
C LYS A 108 16.04 17.12 -2.50
N HIS A 109 15.67 15.89 -2.18
CA HIS A 109 15.54 14.75 -3.09
C HIS A 109 14.63 13.73 -2.42
N ARG A 110 13.76 13.09 -3.18
CA ARG A 110 12.72 12.17 -2.69
C ARG A 110 12.83 10.81 -3.39
N THR A 111 12.12 9.82 -2.87
CA THR A 111 12.00 8.48 -3.42
C THR A 111 10.52 8.09 -3.53
N LEU A 112 10.02 8.01 -4.76
CA LEU A 112 8.70 7.51 -5.11
C LEU A 112 8.79 6.00 -5.38
N VAL A 113 7.91 5.21 -4.79
CA VAL A 113 7.59 3.85 -5.26
C VAL A 113 6.24 3.89 -5.95
N SER A 114 6.17 3.40 -7.19
CA SER A 114 4.91 3.11 -7.87
C SER A 114 4.70 1.59 -7.83
N HIS A 115 3.68 1.16 -7.09
CA HIS A 115 3.57 -0.19 -6.53
C HIS A 115 3.61 -1.31 -7.58
N ASP A 116 2.85 -1.12 -8.67
CA ASP A 116 2.48 -2.06 -9.73
C ASP A 116 2.80 -3.55 -9.46
N MET A 117 1.75 -4.28 -9.06
CA MET A 117 1.85 -5.59 -8.44
C MET A 117 0.69 -6.48 -8.91
N MET A 118 0.92 -7.29 -9.93
CA MET A 118 -0.08 -8.15 -10.59
C MET A 118 -1.43 -7.47 -10.92
N GLY A 119 -1.45 -6.16 -11.20
CA GLY A 119 -2.67 -5.39 -11.46
C GLY A 119 -3.46 -4.91 -10.22
N GLY A 120 -2.98 -5.20 -9.02
CA GLY A 120 -3.55 -4.75 -7.74
C GLY A 120 -4.87 -5.41 -7.32
N TYR A 121 -5.46 -4.91 -6.23
CA TYR A 121 -6.69 -5.41 -5.60
C TYR A 121 -6.71 -6.94 -5.38
N LEU A 122 -5.60 -7.44 -4.83
CA LEU A 122 -5.37 -8.84 -4.45
C LEU A 122 -5.95 -9.07 -3.04
N ASP A 123 -5.23 -9.73 -2.14
CA ASP A 123 -5.58 -9.83 -0.71
C ASP A 123 -5.81 -8.45 -0.04
N ASP A 124 -5.21 -7.39 -0.58
CA ASP A 124 -5.31 -6.02 -0.09
C ASP A 124 -6.64 -5.32 -0.44
N ARG A 125 -7.48 -5.89 -1.31
CA ARG A 125 -8.85 -5.38 -1.53
C ARG A 125 -9.78 -5.61 -0.34
N PHE A 126 -9.50 -6.63 0.46
CA PHE A 126 -10.31 -7.02 1.62
C PHE A 126 -9.91 -6.19 2.84
N ILE A 127 -10.58 -5.06 3.05
CA ILE A 127 -10.25 -4.07 4.10
C ILE A 127 -10.17 -4.62 5.55
N GLN A 128 -10.82 -5.75 5.82
CA GLN A 128 -10.76 -6.42 7.13
C GLN A 128 -9.55 -7.37 7.27
N GLY A 129 -8.83 -7.63 6.18
CA GLY A 129 -7.72 -8.56 6.07
C GLY A 129 -8.15 -9.96 5.63
N THR A 130 -7.19 -10.76 5.16
CA THR A 130 -7.39 -12.14 4.68
C THR A 130 -6.59 -13.16 5.49
N TYR A 131 -6.75 -14.44 5.17
CA TYR A 131 -5.99 -15.55 5.75
C TYR A 131 -4.78 -15.97 4.88
N ALA A 132 -4.25 -15.08 4.04
CA ALA A 132 -3.15 -15.37 3.12
C ALA A 132 -1.89 -15.90 3.82
N GLU A 133 -1.29 -16.96 3.27
CA GLU A 133 -0.06 -17.58 3.80
C GLU A 133 1.21 -16.82 3.42
N SER A 134 1.26 -16.32 2.18
CA SER A 134 2.41 -15.61 1.59
C SER A 134 1.94 -14.35 0.85
N PRO A 135 1.31 -13.36 1.52
CA PRO A 135 0.84 -12.14 0.89
C PRO A 135 2.00 -11.24 0.42
N TYR A 136 1.75 -10.36 -0.56
CA TYR A 136 2.62 -9.21 -0.77
C TYR A 136 2.47 -8.23 0.39
N ALA A 137 3.58 -7.86 1.01
CA ALA A 137 3.63 -6.89 2.10
C ALA A 137 4.93 -6.09 2.01
N PHE A 138 4.82 -4.79 1.73
CA PHE A 138 5.94 -3.86 1.83
C PHE A 138 6.04 -3.32 3.26
N TYR A 139 7.27 -3.21 3.76
CA TYR A 139 7.56 -2.77 5.14
C TYR A 139 8.84 -1.94 5.27
N HIS A 140 9.37 -1.45 4.14
CA HIS A 140 10.60 -0.64 4.08
C HIS A 140 10.32 0.87 3.95
N TRP A 141 9.20 1.33 4.53
CA TRP A 141 8.70 2.70 4.46
C TRP A 141 9.71 3.77 4.85
N GLN A 142 10.61 3.47 5.79
CA GLN A 142 11.66 4.37 6.26
C GLN A 142 12.64 4.81 5.16
N TYR A 143 12.59 4.19 3.97
CA TYR A 143 13.42 4.49 2.81
C TYR A 143 12.63 5.10 1.62
N ILE A 144 11.32 5.33 1.72
CA ILE A 144 10.52 5.95 0.64
C ILE A 144 9.73 7.17 1.13
N ASP A 145 9.64 8.20 0.31
CA ASP A 145 8.93 9.44 0.64
C ASP A 145 7.45 9.38 0.27
N ILE A 146 7.13 8.68 -0.84
CA ILE A 146 5.82 8.61 -1.47
C ILE A 146 5.60 7.18 -2.01
N PHE A 147 4.38 6.66 -1.86
CA PHE A 147 3.93 5.38 -2.38
C PHE A 147 2.69 5.57 -3.26
N ASN A 148 2.84 5.43 -4.56
CA ASN A 148 1.72 5.42 -5.50
C ASN A 148 1.15 4.00 -5.61
N TYR A 149 -0.11 3.81 -5.23
CA TYR A 149 -0.82 2.56 -5.48
C TYR A 149 -1.28 2.56 -6.95
N PHE A 150 -0.59 1.79 -7.79
CA PHE A 150 -0.76 1.80 -9.25
C PHE A 150 -1.52 0.55 -9.73
N THR A 151 -2.53 0.76 -10.58
CA THR A 151 -3.19 -0.29 -11.38
C THR A 151 -3.65 0.31 -12.72
N HIS A 152 -3.96 -0.54 -13.70
CA HIS A 152 -4.56 -0.16 -14.99
C HIS A 152 -6.07 0.12 -14.92
N ASN A 153 -6.62 0.45 -13.75
CA ASN A 153 -8.00 0.96 -13.63
C ASN A 153 -7.97 2.48 -13.74
N MET A 154 -8.85 3.05 -14.57
CA MET A 154 -8.91 4.49 -14.89
C MET A 154 -8.84 5.39 -13.64
N VAL A 155 -9.49 4.98 -12.55
CA VAL A 155 -9.32 5.58 -11.23
C VAL A 155 -8.88 4.50 -10.26
N THR A 156 -7.61 4.53 -9.87
CA THR A 156 -7.04 3.64 -8.87
C THR A 156 -7.12 4.28 -7.48
N ILE A 157 -7.93 3.69 -6.60
CA ILE A 157 -8.18 4.15 -5.22
C ILE A 157 -7.34 3.28 -4.28
N PRO A 158 -6.35 3.84 -3.55
CA PRO A 158 -5.51 3.07 -2.64
C PRO A 158 -6.36 2.37 -1.55
N PRO A 159 -6.23 1.05 -1.35
CA PRO A 159 -6.89 0.37 -0.23
C PRO A 159 -6.44 0.97 1.11
N ALA A 160 -7.39 1.28 2.00
CA ALA A 160 -7.11 1.94 3.28
C ALA A 160 -6.04 1.25 4.13
N MET A 161 -5.84 -0.07 3.96
CA MET A 161 -4.76 -0.84 4.59
C MET A 161 -3.36 -0.34 4.21
N TRP A 162 -3.15 0.09 2.95
CA TRP A 162 -1.90 0.68 2.48
C TRP A 162 -1.71 2.09 3.04
N THR A 163 -2.76 2.92 2.95
CA THR A 163 -2.78 4.29 3.52
C THR A 163 -2.49 4.27 5.01
N ASN A 164 -3.15 3.38 5.77
CA ASN A 164 -2.92 3.17 7.21
C ASN A 164 -1.50 2.68 7.55
N ALA A 165 -0.83 1.98 6.65
CA ALA A 165 0.55 1.52 6.84
C ALA A 165 1.55 2.65 6.52
N ALA A 166 1.40 3.30 5.38
CA ALA A 166 2.25 4.40 4.91
C ALA A 166 2.19 5.62 5.83
N HIS A 167 0.98 6.08 6.17
CA HIS A 167 0.75 7.23 7.06
C HIS A 167 1.42 7.06 8.42
N LYS A 168 1.32 5.84 9.00
CA LYS A 168 1.97 5.47 10.26
C LYS A 168 3.50 5.60 10.21
N HIS A 169 4.07 5.49 9.02
CA HIS A 169 5.50 5.64 8.74
C HIS A 169 5.87 6.99 8.06
N GLY A 170 4.96 7.98 8.02
CA GLY A 170 5.25 9.30 7.46
C GLY A 170 5.45 9.31 5.94
N VAL A 171 4.87 8.35 5.23
CA VAL A 171 4.93 8.20 3.78
C VAL A 171 3.58 8.59 3.18
N LEU A 172 3.60 9.44 2.15
CA LEU A 172 2.38 9.85 1.44
C LEU A 172 1.88 8.73 0.53
N VAL A 173 0.58 8.60 0.37
CA VAL A 173 -0.04 7.64 -0.57
C VAL A 173 -0.79 8.36 -1.68
N LEU A 174 -0.42 8.04 -2.92
CA LEU A 174 -1.13 8.51 -4.12
C LEU A 174 -1.98 7.38 -4.70
N GLY A 175 -3.15 7.75 -5.24
CA GLY A 175 -3.85 6.96 -6.24
C GLY A 175 -3.33 7.27 -7.64
N THR A 176 -3.77 6.52 -8.65
CA THR A 176 -3.48 6.81 -10.06
C THR A 176 -4.77 7.17 -10.79
N PHE A 177 -4.77 8.26 -11.57
CA PHE A 177 -5.72 8.48 -12.65
C PHE A 177 -5.02 8.23 -13.98
N ILE A 178 -5.51 7.26 -14.75
CA ILE A 178 -4.84 6.76 -15.96
C ILE A 178 -5.82 6.62 -17.13
N THR A 179 -5.37 6.97 -18.33
CA THR A 179 -6.09 6.68 -19.57
C THR A 179 -5.17 5.90 -20.51
N GLU A 180 -5.62 4.72 -20.93
CA GLU A 180 -4.92 3.84 -21.88
C GLU A 180 -5.92 3.31 -22.92
N TRP A 181 -5.41 2.81 -24.05
CA TRP A 181 -6.17 2.10 -25.09
C TRP A 181 -7.31 2.94 -25.70
N GLU A 182 -8.23 2.31 -26.44
CA GLU A 182 -9.32 3.00 -27.14
C GLU A 182 -10.28 3.71 -26.16
N ASP A 183 -10.64 3.05 -25.06
CA ASP A 183 -11.57 3.61 -24.07
C ASP A 183 -10.98 4.83 -23.35
N GLY A 184 -9.66 4.83 -23.07
CA GLY A 184 -8.95 5.99 -22.55
C GLY A 184 -8.88 7.16 -23.54
N SER A 185 -8.76 6.86 -24.84
CA SER A 185 -8.79 7.86 -25.92
C SER A 185 -10.15 8.57 -25.97
N VAL A 186 -11.23 7.79 -25.94
CA VAL A 186 -12.61 8.33 -25.89
C VAL A 186 -12.85 9.09 -24.60
N ALA A 187 -12.34 8.62 -23.45
CA ALA A 187 -12.44 9.33 -22.18
C ALA A 187 -11.73 10.68 -22.22
N CYS A 188 -10.49 10.75 -22.72
CA CYS A 188 -9.72 11.99 -22.87
C CYS A 188 -10.50 13.07 -23.62
N GLU A 189 -10.96 12.76 -24.84
CA GLU A 189 -11.73 13.70 -25.65
C GLU A 189 -13.10 14.05 -25.01
N THR A 190 -13.63 13.20 -24.12
CA THR A 190 -14.87 13.47 -23.39
C THR A 190 -14.67 14.39 -22.18
N PHE A 191 -13.58 14.26 -21.42
CA PHE A 191 -13.35 15.09 -20.22
C PHE A 191 -12.53 16.35 -20.49
N LEU A 192 -11.63 16.35 -21.48
CA LEU A 192 -10.77 17.49 -21.84
C LEU A 192 -11.37 18.40 -22.92
N LYS A 193 -12.63 18.21 -23.33
CA LYS A 193 -13.30 19.05 -24.34
C LYS A 193 -13.56 20.49 -23.89
N ASP A 194 -13.86 20.71 -22.62
CA ASP A 194 -14.24 22.01 -22.07
C ASP A 194 -14.01 22.10 -20.55
N GLU A 195 -14.10 23.32 -20.02
CA GLU A 195 -13.84 23.66 -18.62
C GLU A 195 -14.83 23.03 -17.64
N GLU A 196 -16.10 22.88 -18.00
CA GLU A 196 -17.09 22.22 -17.14
C GLU A 196 -16.72 20.74 -16.94
N SER A 197 -16.28 20.08 -18.01
CA SER A 197 -16.00 18.65 -18.03
C SER A 197 -14.71 18.28 -17.29
N TYR A 198 -13.62 19.03 -17.48
CA TYR A 198 -12.38 18.72 -16.76
C TYR A 198 -12.48 19.10 -15.28
N ARG A 199 -13.24 20.15 -14.94
CA ARG A 199 -13.53 20.48 -13.54
C ARG A 199 -14.35 19.37 -12.87
N ALA A 200 -15.38 18.84 -13.53
CA ALA A 200 -16.20 17.75 -12.99
C ALA A 200 -15.38 16.48 -12.68
N VAL A 201 -14.40 16.13 -13.52
CA VAL A 201 -13.45 15.03 -13.24
C VAL A 201 -12.53 15.36 -12.07
N ALA A 202 -11.89 16.54 -12.09
CA ALA A 202 -10.98 16.95 -11.03
C ALA A 202 -11.66 17.02 -9.66
N ASP A 203 -12.85 17.62 -9.58
CA ASP A 203 -13.62 17.72 -8.33
C ASP A 203 -14.02 16.32 -7.81
N LYS A 204 -14.21 15.32 -8.68
CA LYS A 204 -14.44 13.93 -8.27
C LYS A 204 -13.18 13.23 -7.77
N LEU A 205 -12.03 13.44 -8.40
CA LEU A 205 -10.74 12.96 -7.90
C LEU A 205 -10.40 13.58 -6.52
N VAL A 206 -10.70 14.87 -6.32
CA VAL A 206 -10.57 15.56 -5.04
C VAL A 206 -11.54 14.99 -3.99
N GLN A 207 -12.82 14.76 -4.34
CA GLN A 207 -13.82 14.15 -3.46
C GLN A 207 -13.39 12.74 -2.99
N ILE A 208 -12.94 11.89 -3.92
CA ILE A 208 -12.47 10.52 -3.64
C ILE A 208 -11.26 10.54 -2.69
N CYS A 209 -10.26 11.39 -2.99
CA CYS A 209 -9.04 11.49 -2.21
C CYS A 209 -9.29 12.00 -0.78
N TYR A 210 -10.09 13.07 -0.65
CA TYR A 210 -10.49 13.64 0.64
C TYR A 210 -11.34 12.66 1.46
N PHE A 211 -12.27 11.94 0.84
CA PHE A 211 -13.17 11.02 1.54
C PHE A 211 -12.46 9.78 2.06
N TYR A 212 -11.63 9.11 1.25
CA TYR A 212 -10.89 7.93 1.68
C TYR A 212 -9.60 8.26 2.47
N GLY A 213 -9.14 9.51 2.43
CA GLY A 213 -8.07 10.02 3.28
C GLY A 213 -6.66 9.60 2.83
N PHE A 214 -6.36 9.70 1.54
CA PHE A 214 -5.01 9.61 0.98
C PHE A 214 -4.55 10.98 0.42
N ASP A 215 -3.32 11.07 -0.10
CA ASP A 215 -2.60 12.34 -0.28
C ASP A 215 -2.51 12.86 -1.72
N GLY A 216 -3.13 12.20 -2.71
CA GLY A 216 -3.24 12.75 -4.06
C GLY A 216 -3.11 11.74 -5.18
N TRP A 217 -2.55 12.18 -6.31
CA TRP A 217 -2.72 11.51 -7.61
C TRP A 217 -1.46 11.51 -8.47
N LEU A 218 -1.09 10.34 -9.00
CA LEU A 218 -0.33 10.26 -10.25
C LEU A 218 -1.30 10.35 -11.44
N ILE A 219 -1.05 11.27 -12.36
CA ILE A 219 -1.80 11.45 -13.61
C ILE A 219 -0.97 10.88 -14.76
N ASN A 220 -1.49 9.88 -15.46
CA ASN A 220 -0.84 9.30 -16.64
C ASN A 220 -1.80 9.23 -17.84
N ILE A 221 -1.47 9.94 -18.93
CA ILE A 221 -2.31 10.05 -20.12
C ILE A 221 -1.60 9.33 -21.27
N GLU A 222 -1.73 8.00 -21.33
CA GLU A 222 -1.11 7.15 -22.36
C GLU A 222 -1.95 7.11 -23.66
N ASN A 223 -2.51 8.26 -24.04
CA ASN A 223 -3.35 8.43 -25.22
C ASN A 223 -2.91 9.67 -26.02
N THR A 224 -3.03 9.62 -27.35
CA THR A 224 -2.87 10.83 -28.19
C THR A 224 -4.11 11.70 -28.05
N LEU A 225 -3.90 13.01 -27.86
CA LEU A 225 -4.92 14.02 -27.63
C LEU A 225 -5.16 14.89 -28.88
N SER A 226 -6.39 15.37 -29.04
CA SER A 226 -6.70 16.45 -29.97
C SER A 226 -6.10 17.79 -29.53
N GLU A 227 -6.09 18.77 -30.44
CA GLU A 227 -5.66 20.14 -30.15
C GLU A 227 -6.44 20.76 -28.99
N ILE A 228 -7.74 20.48 -28.88
CA ILE A 228 -8.59 20.98 -27.78
C ILE A 228 -8.21 20.27 -26.48
N ALA A 229 -8.08 18.94 -26.50
CA ALA A 229 -7.80 18.16 -25.31
C ALA A 229 -6.43 18.49 -24.71
N VAL A 230 -5.38 18.64 -25.53
CA VAL A 230 -4.05 19.02 -25.02
C VAL A 230 -3.99 20.46 -24.52
N GLN A 231 -4.72 21.40 -25.13
CA GLN A 231 -4.83 22.79 -24.64
C GLN A 231 -5.51 22.85 -23.26
N ASN A 232 -6.48 21.97 -22.99
CA ASN A 232 -7.16 21.90 -21.69
C ASN A 232 -6.41 21.07 -20.63
N THR A 233 -5.52 20.15 -21.02
CA THR A 233 -4.75 19.30 -20.09
C THR A 233 -3.98 20.08 -19.01
N PRO A 234 -3.20 21.15 -19.29
CA PRO A 234 -2.54 21.91 -18.24
C PRO A 234 -3.53 22.74 -17.38
N LEU A 235 -4.72 23.06 -17.88
CA LEU A 235 -5.77 23.72 -17.09
C LEU A 235 -6.43 22.74 -16.11
N PHE A 236 -6.69 21.51 -16.57
CA PHE A 236 -7.11 20.38 -15.73
C PHE A 236 -6.10 20.10 -14.62
N LEU A 237 -4.81 19.97 -14.95
CA LEU A 237 -3.75 19.73 -13.98
C LEU A 237 -3.65 20.85 -12.93
N ARG A 238 -3.69 22.12 -13.36
CA ARG A 238 -3.69 23.26 -12.43
C ARG A 238 -4.90 23.23 -11.50
N TYR A 239 -6.11 23.08 -12.06
CA TYR A 239 -7.34 23.08 -11.26
C TYR A 239 -7.36 21.90 -10.27
N LEU A 240 -6.95 20.70 -10.69
CA LEU A 240 -6.83 19.54 -9.81
C LEU A 240 -5.81 19.82 -8.68
N THR A 241 -4.64 20.37 -9.00
CA THR A 241 -3.59 20.73 -8.02
C THR A 241 -4.09 21.76 -7.00
N ASP A 242 -4.69 22.86 -7.46
CA ASP A 242 -5.19 23.94 -6.60
C ASP A 242 -6.33 23.46 -5.69
N GLN A 243 -7.23 22.62 -6.21
CA GLN A 243 -8.35 22.05 -5.45
C GLN A 243 -7.90 20.94 -4.48
N MET A 244 -6.92 20.13 -4.86
CA MET A 244 -6.28 19.14 -3.98
C MET A 244 -5.69 19.84 -2.76
N HIS A 245 -4.83 20.84 -2.96
CA HIS A 245 -4.23 21.63 -1.86
C HIS A 245 -5.27 22.31 -0.96
N GLN A 246 -6.40 22.74 -1.52
CA GLN A 246 -7.48 23.36 -0.72
C GLN A 246 -8.20 22.36 0.20
N LYS A 247 -8.26 21.07 -0.16
CA LYS A 247 -8.99 20.04 0.60
C LYS A 247 -8.10 19.12 1.43
N VAL A 248 -6.91 18.80 0.93
CA VAL A 248 -5.94 17.86 1.50
C VAL A 248 -4.60 18.60 1.64
N SER A 249 -4.33 19.10 2.84
CA SER A 249 -3.14 19.92 3.12
C SER A 249 -1.86 19.10 2.97
N GLY A 250 -0.99 19.49 2.05
CA GLY A 250 0.26 18.77 1.74
C GLY A 250 0.10 17.64 0.71
N SER A 251 -1.00 17.62 -0.04
CA SER A 251 -1.23 16.71 -1.16
C SER A 251 -0.19 16.85 -2.28
N LEU A 252 -0.11 15.86 -3.17
CA LEU A 252 0.66 15.95 -4.42
C LEU A 252 -0.14 15.49 -5.65
N VAL A 253 -0.06 16.26 -6.73
CA VAL A 253 -0.45 15.87 -8.09
C VAL A 253 0.81 15.74 -8.94
N LEU A 254 1.12 14.51 -9.35
CA LEU A 254 2.30 14.20 -10.18
C LEU A 254 1.86 13.91 -11.63
N TRP A 255 2.61 14.41 -12.60
CA TRP A 255 2.40 14.11 -14.02
C TRP A 255 3.42 13.09 -14.55
N TYR A 256 2.98 12.08 -15.29
CA TYR A 256 3.84 11.14 -15.99
C TYR A 256 4.18 11.62 -17.41
N ASP A 257 5.45 11.52 -17.79
CA ASP A 257 6.06 11.92 -19.07
C ASP A 257 5.54 11.13 -20.29
N SER A 258 4.28 11.37 -20.66
CA SER A 258 3.50 10.62 -21.67
C SER A 258 3.25 11.46 -22.93
N VAL A 259 2.31 12.41 -22.88
CA VAL A 259 2.02 13.32 -24.00
C VAL A 259 2.89 14.57 -24.01
N THR A 260 3.08 15.09 -25.22
CA THR A 260 3.72 16.39 -25.49
C THR A 260 2.67 17.51 -25.62
N GLU A 261 3.11 18.78 -25.55
CA GLU A 261 2.28 19.98 -25.74
C GLU A 261 1.52 20.03 -27.08
N ASN A 262 1.93 19.20 -28.05
CA ASN A 262 1.31 19.04 -29.37
C ASN A 262 0.35 17.84 -29.43
N GLY A 263 -0.08 17.32 -28.28
CA GLY A 263 -1.06 16.23 -28.12
C GLY A 263 -0.53 14.83 -28.43
N ARG A 264 0.68 14.70 -28.96
CA ARG A 264 1.27 13.40 -29.33
C ARG A 264 1.75 12.65 -28.09
N LEU A 265 1.32 11.39 -27.97
CA LEU A 265 1.91 10.42 -27.04
C LEU A 265 3.34 10.12 -27.49
N GLN A 266 4.32 10.64 -26.76
CA GLN A 266 5.75 10.47 -27.04
C GLN A 266 6.57 10.80 -25.79
N TRP A 267 6.82 9.79 -24.97
CA TRP A 267 7.66 9.90 -23.77
C TRP A 267 9.04 10.50 -24.09
N GLN A 268 9.42 11.59 -23.42
CA GLN A 268 10.68 12.29 -23.70
C GLN A 268 11.87 11.66 -22.95
N ASN A 269 11.61 11.01 -21.82
CA ASN A 269 12.56 10.51 -20.82
C ASN A 269 13.29 11.63 -20.05
N GLU A 270 12.77 12.86 -20.12
CA GLU A 270 13.33 14.07 -19.54
C GLU A 270 12.28 15.18 -19.49
N LEU A 271 12.44 16.15 -18.59
CA LEU A 271 11.71 17.41 -18.67
C LEU A 271 12.39 18.32 -19.71
N ASN A 272 11.67 18.65 -20.78
CA ASN A 272 12.16 19.52 -21.85
C ASN A 272 11.03 20.42 -22.40
N PRO A 273 11.28 21.30 -23.39
CA PRO A 273 10.26 22.22 -23.90
C PRO A 273 8.95 21.55 -24.34
N SER A 274 8.99 20.30 -24.79
CA SER A 274 7.84 19.55 -25.30
C SER A 274 6.85 19.10 -24.23
N ASN A 275 7.23 19.07 -22.95
CA ASN A 275 6.39 18.56 -21.84
C ASN A 275 6.40 19.48 -20.59
N ARG A 276 7.24 20.52 -20.54
CA ARG A 276 7.33 21.50 -19.44
C ARG A 276 5.99 22.10 -19.00
N VAL A 277 5.02 22.20 -19.91
CA VAL A 277 3.72 22.84 -19.67
C VAL A 277 2.89 22.09 -18.64
N PHE A 278 3.03 20.76 -18.59
CA PHE A 278 2.33 19.90 -17.64
C PHE A 278 2.99 19.94 -16.25
N PHE A 279 4.32 19.84 -16.18
CA PHE A 279 5.07 20.04 -14.92
C PHE A 279 4.88 21.44 -14.31
N SER A 280 4.76 22.46 -15.15
CA SER A 280 4.46 23.82 -14.70
C SER A 280 3.08 23.90 -14.03
N ALA A 281 2.15 23.01 -14.38
CA ALA A 281 0.76 23.00 -13.91
C ALA A 281 0.52 22.16 -12.63
N CYS A 282 1.46 21.31 -12.21
CA CYS A 282 1.30 20.38 -11.09
C CYS A 282 2.56 20.27 -10.20
N ASP A 283 2.52 19.42 -9.19
CA ASP A 283 3.50 19.40 -8.09
C ASP A 283 4.76 18.61 -8.38
N GLY A 284 4.74 17.74 -9.39
CA GLY A 284 5.94 17.04 -9.83
C GLY A 284 5.81 16.29 -11.14
N PHE A 285 6.94 15.79 -11.61
CA PHE A 285 7.10 15.16 -12.92
C PHE A 285 7.80 13.81 -12.77
N PHE A 286 7.21 12.74 -13.28
CA PHE A 286 7.80 11.40 -13.30
C PHE A 286 8.24 11.12 -14.73
N THR A 287 9.57 11.03 -14.95
CA THR A 287 10.15 10.76 -16.28
C THR A 287 9.90 9.32 -16.71
N ASN A 288 9.79 9.09 -18.02
CA ASN A 288 9.87 7.73 -18.56
C ASN A 288 11.30 7.17 -18.43
N TYR A 289 11.44 5.86 -18.66
CA TYR A 289 12.60 5.07 -18.23
C TYR A 289 13.84 5.14 -19.13
N ASN A 290 13.72 5.53 -20.41
CA ASN A 290 14.83 5.46 -21.39
C ASN A 290 15.71 6.72 -21.38
N TRP A 291 16.03 7.24 -20.19
CA TRP A 291 16.84 8.44 -20.00
C TRP A 291 18.35 8.16 -20.15
N THR A 292 19.15 9.22 -20.26
CA THR A 292 20.62 9.16 -20.36
C THR A 292 21.30 10.11 -19.38
N GLU A 293 22.59 9.96 -19.06
CA GLU A 293 23.32 10.97 -18.26
C GLU A 293 23.29 12.36 -18.93
N GLN A 294 23.25 12.43 -20.26
CA GLN A 294 23.05 13.70 -21.00
C GLN A 294 21.65 14.30 -20.78
N SER A 295 20.61 13.48 -20.62
CA SER A 295 19.26 13.93 -20.23
C SER A 295 19.24 14.47 -18.80
N LEU A 296 20.00 13.86 -17.88
CA LEU A 296 20.15 14.38 -16.52
C LEU A 296 20.91 15.72 -16.49
N GLU A 297 21.97 15.87 -17.30
CA GLU A 297 22.66 17.14 -17.50
C GLU A 297 21.73 18.22 -18.07
N SER A 298 20.98 17.87 -19.13
CA SER A 298 20.05 18.77 -19.81
C SER A 298 18.93 19.25 -18.88
N MET A 299 18.33 18.35 -18.09
CA MET A 299 17.35 18.73 -17.07
C MET A 299 17.97 19.56 -15.94
N ARG A 300 19.16 19.22 -15.45
CA ARG A 300 19.80 19.91 -14.30
C ARG A 300 20.02 21.38 -14.59
N ASP A 301 20.42 21.69 -15.82
CA ASP A 301 20.76 23.05 -16.27
C ASP A 301 19.55 23.80 -16.87
N TYR A 302 18.36 23.18 -16.90
CA TYR A 302 17.15 23.76 -17.46
C TYR A 302 16.48 24.75 -16.49
N SER A 303 16.03 25.90 -17.01
CA SER A 303 15.52 27.02 -16.20
C SER A 303 14.29 26.66 -15.35
N GLU A 304 13.34 25.92 -15.93
CA GLU A 304 12.11 25.49 -15.29
C GLU A 304 12.32 24.47 -14.15
N VAL A 305 13.53 23.92 -14.02
CA VAL A 305 13.93 22.96 -12.98
C VAL A 305 14.52 23.64 -11.74
N GLN A 306 14.87 24.93 -11.84
CA GLN A 306 15.44 25.69 -10.73
C GLN A 306 14.46 25.73 -9.54
N ASP A 307 15.01 25.53 -8.33
CA ASP A 307 14.30 25.34 -7.06
C ASP A 307 13.31 24.15 -6.99
N ARG A 308 13.07 23.41 -8.10
CA ARG A 308 12.16 22.25 -8.18
C ARG A 308 12.82 20.90 -8.51
N GLN A 309 14.14 20.75 -8.36
CA GLN A 309 14.85 19.46 -8.60
C GLN A 309 14.29 18.28 -7.77
N ALA A 310 13.75 18.55 -6.57
CA ALA A 310 13.11 17.54 -5.71
C ALA A 310 11.73 17.07 -6.23
N ASP A 311 11.15 17.77 -7.21
CA ASP A 311 9.83 17.48 -7.78
C ASP A 311 9.92 16.62 -9.05
N ILE A 312 11.14 16.34 -9.54
CA ILE A 312 11.38 15.55 -10.75
C ILE A 312 11.91 14.16 -10.36
N TYR A 313 11.08 13.15 -10.60
CA TYR A 313 11.29 11.75 -10.22
C TYR A 313 11.75 10.94 -11.43
N VAL A 314 13.00 10.50 -11.41
CA VAL A 314 13.63 9.77 -12.53
C VAL A 314 13.68 8.25 -12.24
N GLY A 315 13.38 7.41 -13.25
CA GLY A 315 13.36 5.95 -13.11
C GLY A 315 14.70 5.35 -12.65
N ALA A 316 14.72 4.67 -11.51
CA ALA A 316 15.91 4.59 -10.64
C ALA A 316 17.16 3.84 -11.15
N LEU A 317 18.30 4.54 -11.08
CA LEU A 317 19.67 3.99 -10.99
C LEU A 317 20.51 4.86 -10.02
N GLU A 318 21.59 4.30 -9.45
CA GLU A 318 22.54 5.00 -8.55
C GLU A 318 23.00 6.37 -9.08
N VAL A 319 23.15 6.48 -10.40
CA VAL A 319 23.59 7.66 -11.14
C VAL A 319 22.76 8.92 -10.86
N ILE A 320 21.44 8.79 -10.67
CA ILE A 320 20.50 9.92 -10.59
C ILE A 320 20.85 10.88 -9.45
N ARG A 321 21.31 10.35 -8.31
CA ARG A 321 21.63 11.18 -7.13
C ARG A 321 22.85 12.07 -7.33
N LYS A 322 23.73 11.79 -8.30
CA LYS A 322 24.81 12.71 -8.73
C LYS A 322 24.27 14.04 -9.28
N TYR A 323 23.02 14.04 -9.75
CA TYR A 323 22.33 15.17 -10.37
C TYR A 323 21.25 15.79 -9.47
N ASN A 324 21.19 15.40 -8.19
CA ASN A 324 20.24 15.86 -7.15
C ASN A 324 18.74 15.60 -7.40
N PHE A 325 18.36 14.92 -8.48
CA PHE A 325 16.96 14.59 -8.76
C PHE A 325 16.32 13.63 -7.75
N SER A 326 15.00 13.66 -7.69
CA SER A 326 14.20 12.61 -7.06
C SER A 326 14.24 11.31 -7.88
N ALA A 327 13.96 10.19 -7.24
CA ALA A 327 14.01 8.87 -7.87
C ALA A 327 12.62 8.22 -7.85
N ALA A 328 12.28 7.50 -8.91
CA ALA A 328 11.08 6.68 -9.02
C ALA A 328 11.43 5.20 -9.20
N LEU A 329 10.76 4.34 -8.45
CA LEU A 329 10.88 2.88 -8.50
C LEU A 329 9.53 2.29 -8.90
N PHE A 330 9.38 1.95 -10.17
CA PHE A 330 8.18 1.33 -10.73
C PHE A 330 8.22 -0.20 -10.61
N ALA A 331 7.06 -0.82 -10.42
CA ALA A 331 6.85 -2.26 -10.33
C ALA A 331 7.84 -3.03 -9.41
N PRO A 332 8.13 -2.60 -8.16
CA PRO A 332 8.84 -3.44 -7.19
C PRO A 332 8.04 -4.71 -6.81
N GLY A 333 6.80 -4.86 -7.29
CA GLY A 333 6.07 -6.14 -7.37
C GLY A 333 6.87 -7.27 -8.03
N TRP A 334 7.78 -6.96 -8.97
CA TRP A 334 8.60 -7.96 -9.68
C TRP A 334 9.36 -8.93 -8.75
N VAL A 335 9.75 -8.47 -7.54
CA VAL A 335 10.45 -9.27 -6.51
C VAL A 335 9.58 -10.41 -5.97
N TYR A 336 8.26 -10.29 -6.05
CA TYR A 336 7.27 -11.33 -5.70
C TYR A 336 6.79 -12.13 -6.91
N GLU A 337 6.81 -11.51 -8.10
CA GLU A 337 6.31 -12.13 -9.33
C GLU A 337 7.32 -13.04 -10.01
N ALA A 338 8.60 -12.66 -10.05
CA ALA A 338 9.67 -13.36 -10.75
C ALA A 338 10.55 -14.26 -9.86
N LEU A 339 10.44 -14.15 -8.54
CA LEU A 339 11.24 -14.91 -7.57
C LEU A 339 10.33 -15.77 -6.67
N ASP A 340 10.92 -16.65 -5.85
CA ASP A 340 10.15 -17.49 -4.94
C ASP A 340 9.39 -16.66 -3.89
N ARG A 341 8.06 -16.81 -3.89
CA ARG A 341 7.13 -16.14 -2.98
C ARG A 341 7.30 -16.59 -1.52
N ALA A 342 7.73 -17.82 -1.28
CA ALA A 342 8.04 -18.28 0.08
C ALA A 342 9.25 -17.53 0.68
N GLU A 343 10.22 -17.19 -0.17
CA GLU A 343 11.40 -16.40 0.18
C GLU A 343 11.20 -14.89 -0.08
N PHE A 344 10.01 -14.43 -0.49
CA PHE A 344 9.74 -13.04 -0.91
C PHE A 344 10.27 -12.01 0.08
N ARG A 345 10.06 -12.23 1.38
CA ARG A 345 10.57 -11.33 2.43
C ARG A 345 12.09 -11.13 2.32
N LYS A 346 12.84 -12.21 2.19
CA LYS A 346 14.31 -12.20 2.06
C LYS A 346 14.74 -11.60 0.72
N ASN A 347 13.96 -11.81 -0.34
CA ASN A 347 14.20 -11.20 -1.64
C ASN A 347 13.96 -9.67 -1.61
N GLN A 348 12.94 -9.21 -0.87
CA GLN A 348 12.67 -7.80 -0.59
C GLN A 348 13.78 -7.19 0.29
N ASP A 349 14.13 -7.84 1.41
CA ASP A 349 15.24 -7.46 2.29
C ASP A 349 16.55 -7.33 1.46
N ASN A 350 16.84 -8.24 0.52
CA ASN A 350 18.00 -8.14 -0.38
C ASN A 350 17.91 -6.97 -1.37
N PHE A 351 16.77 -6.81 -2.05
CA PHE A 351 16.55 -5.75 -3.05
C PHE A 351 16.68 -4.34 -2.46
N VAL A 352 16.21 -4.17 -1.22
CA VAL A 352 16.28 -2.90 -0.48
C VAL A 352 17.63 -2.72 0.23
N LEU A 353 18.09 -3.72 1.01
CA LEU A 353 19.13 -3.56 2.03
C LEU A 353 20.51 -4.13 1.68
N SER A 354 20.73 -4.72 0.49
CA SER A 354 22.02 -5.38 0.17
C SER A 354 23.22 -4.47 0.48
N ALA A 355 24.17 -4.99 1.27
CA ALA A 355 25.17 -4.18 1.96
C ALA A 355 26.12 -3.44 0.98
N GLY A 356 25.85 -2.15 0.77
CA GLY A 356 26.60 -1.29 -0.17
C GLY A 356 26.24 -1.46 -1.66
N SER A 357 25.22 -2.27 -1.98
CA SER A 357 24.80 -2.57 -3.37
C SER A 357 23.29 -2.74 -3.56
N GLY A 358 22.50 -2.56 -2.50
CA GLY A 358 21.03 -2.55 -2.57
C GLY A 358 20.55 -1.23 -3.17
N LEU A 359 19.66 -1.33 -4.16
CA LEU A 359 19.22 -0.19 -4.97
C LEU A 359 18.61 0.92 -4.09
N PHE A 360 17.85 0.56 -3.05
CA PHE A 360 17.34 1.53 -2.09
C PHE A 360 18.47 2.11 -1.25
N CYS A 361 19.30 1.33 -0.56
CA CYS A 361 20.39 1.89 0.26
C CYS A 361 21.34 2.85 -0.48
N GLN A 362 21.52 2.72 -1.79
CA GLN A 362 22.27 3.68 -2.63
C GLN A 362 21.43 4.91 -3.03
N VAL A 363 20.13 4.75 -3.29
CA VAL A 363 19.23 5.81 -3.76
C VAL A 363 18.59 6.60 -2.60
N THR A 364 18.44 6.05 -1.40
CA THR A 364 17.58 6.63 -0.35
C THR A 364 18.41 7.44 0.64
N SER A 365 18.67 8.70 0.27
CA SER A 365 19.61 9.60 0.95
C SER A 365 19.16 10.07 2.35
N THR A 366 17.87 9.93 2.69
CA THR A 366 17.37 10.22 4.04
C THR A 366 16.51 9.07 4.56
N SER A 367 16.93 8.43 5.66
CA SER A 367 16.04 7.57 6.44
C SER A 367 15.03 8.45 7.18
N ILE A 368 13.74 8.21 6.93
CA ILE A 368 12.65 8.91 7.60
C ILE A 368 12.71 8.62 9.10
N ARG A 369 12.81 9.69 9.92
CA ARG A 369 12.68 9.61 11.38
C ARG A 369 11.30 10.14 11.74
N LEU A 370 10.49 9.34 12.44
CA LEU A 370 9.15 9.76 12.84
C LEU A 370 9.22 10.69 14.05
N SER A 371 8.46 11.79 14.01
CA SER A 371 8.29 12.73 15.11
C SER A 371 7.29 12.17 16.13
N SER A 372 7.60 10.97 16.65
CA SER A 372 6.74 10.18 17.52
C SER A 372 6.86 10.65 18.98
N PRO A 373 5.76 11.09 19.62
CA PRO A 373 5.77 11.45 21.04
C PRO A 373 5.98 10.20 21.91
N LEU A 374 6.64 10.36 23.06
CA LEU A 374 6.80 9.26 24.01
C LEU A 374 5.47 8.93 24.71
N PRO A 375 5.17 7.65 25.00
CA PRO A 375 6.03 6.47 24.79
C PRO A 375 5.98 5.92 23.36
N PHE A 376 7.16 5.70 22.75
CA PHE A 376 7.28 4.90 21.53
C PHE A 376 6.99 3.42 21.83
N VAL A 377 6.16 2.77 21.00
CA VAL A 377 5.80 1.36 21.12
C VAL A 377 5.82 0.70 19.74
N SER A 378 6.44 -0.48 19.65
CA SER A 378 6.33 -1.38 18.49
C SER A 378 6.60 -2.82 18.91
N SER A 379 5.82 -3.75 18.37
CA SER A 379 6.09 -5.20 18.34
C SER A 379 6.89 -5.63 17.10
N PHE A 380 7.11 -4.70 16.16
CA PHE A 380 7.61 -4.93 14.81
C PHE A 380 6.69 -5.81 13.95
N CYS A 381 5.37 -5.79 14.22
CA CYS A 381 4.38 -6.45 13.38
C CYS A 381 4.49 -5.97 11.93
N GLN A 382 4.67 -6.89 10.97
CA GLN A 382 4.79 -6.55 9.54
C GLN A 382 3.42 -6.48 8.82
N GLY A 383 2.30 -6.57 9.56
CA GLY A 383 0.96 -6.65 9.01
C GLY A 383 0.56 -8.05 8.50
N PHE A 384 1.38 -9.08 8.77
CA PHE A 384 1.06 -10.47 8.41
C PHE A 384 1.82 -11.51 9.27
N GLY A 385 1.34 -12.75 9.29
CA GLY A 385 2.05 -13.90 9.85
C GLY A 385 1.27 -15.21 9.79
N SER A 386 1.95 -16.34 9.93
CA SER A 386 1.38 -17.70 9.88
C SER A 386 0.61 -18.14 11.14
N SER A 387 0.36 -17.21 12.06
CA SER A 387 -0.35 -17.38 13.33
C SER A 387 -0.57 -15.99 13.96
N PHE A 388 -1.49 -15.86 14.93
CA PHE A 388 -1.69 -14.63 15.70
C PHE A 388 -1.29 -14.85 17.18
N TYR A 389 -0.65 -13.84 17.80
CA TYR A 389 -0.10 -13.96 19.15
C TYR A 389 -0.50 -12.80 20.06
N CYS A 390 -0.79 -13.08 21.33
CA CYS A 390 -1.03 -12.10 22.39
C CYS A 390 -0.21 -12.47 23.64
N ARG A 391 0.51 -11.50 24.21
CA ARG A 391 1.33 -11.66 25.44
C ARG A 391 2.31 -12.86 25.42
N GLY A 392 2.81 -13.22 24.23
CA GLY A 392 3.69 -14.38 24.01
C GLY A 392 2.96 -15.71 23.74
N GLN A 393 1.64 -15.76 23.93
CA GLN A 393 0.80 -16.92 23.65
C GLN A 393 0.26 -16.84 22.22
N ARG A 394 -0.05 -17.99 21.61
CA ARG A 394 -0.62 -18.07 20.26
C ARG A 394 -2.13 -18.27 20.37
N GLU A 395 -2.89 -17.26 19.94
CA GLU A 395 -4.36 -17.23 19.99
C GLU A 395 -4.96 -17.94 18.77
N ASP A 396 -4.48 -17.61 17.57
CA ASP A 396 -4.89 -18.25 16.31
C ASP A 396 -3.69 -18.94 15.65
N LYS A 397 -3.96 -20.08 15.01
CA LYS A 397 -3.02 -20.90 14.25
C LYS A 397 -3.08 -20.64 12.74
N ARG A 398 -4.09 -19.91 12.26
CA ARG A 398 -4.26 -19.54 10.85
C ARG A 398 -3.25 -18.47 10.46
N SER A 399 -2.83 -18.49 9.20
CA SER A 399 -2.18 -17.36 8.56
C SER A 399 -3.12 -16.17 8.49
N TRP A 400 -2.58 -14.95 8.51
CA TRP A 400 -3.36 -13.72 8.42
C TRP A 400 -2.57 -12.58 7.77
N PHE A 401 -3.30 -11.67 7.13
CA PHE A 401 -2.80 -10.48 6.46
C PHE A 401 -3.72 -9.28 6.73
N ASN A 402 -3.21 -8.22 7.35
CA ASN A 402 -3.82 -6.89 7.38
C ASN A 402 -2.75 -5.81 7.65
N LEU A 403 -2.42 -5.00 6.64
CA LEU A 403 -1.39 -3.96 6.75
C LEU A 403 -1.77 -2.81 7.70
N THR A 404 -3.05 -2.61 8.04
CA THR A 404 -3.46 -1.67 9.10
C THR A 404 -2.83 -2.06 10.46
N ALA A 405 -2.62 -3.37 10.70
CA ALA A 405 -1.95 -3.90 11.89
C ALA A 405 -0.42 -3.94 11.78
N GLN A 406 0.16 -3.34 10.74
CA GLN A 406 1.61 -3.15 10.64
C GLN A 406 2.08 -2.06 11.62
N GLU A 407 3.27 -2.23 12.19
CA GLU A 407 3.89 -1.32 13.18
C GLU A 407 5.34 -1.00 12.79
N ILE A 408 5.89 0.06 13.42
CA ILE A 408 7.18 0.65 13.06
C ILE A 408 8.29 -0.41 13.08
N GLN A 409 8.93 -0.61 11.94
CA GLN A 409 10.01 -1.57 11.75
C GLN A 409 11.37 -1.05 12.30
N PRO A 410 12.35 -1.94 12.55
CA PRO A 410 13.69 -1.50 12.93
C PRO A 410 14.35 -0.69 11.81
N LEU A 411 14.95 0.46 12.16
CA LEU A 411 15.79 1.23 11.26
C LEU A 411 17.24 0.75 11.39
N TYR A 412 17.84 0.33 10.26
CA TYR A 412 19.23 -0.10 10.19
C TYR A 412 20.12 1.02 9.62
N TYR A 413 21.10 1.46 10.42
CA TYR A 413 22.16 2.36 9.99
C TYR A 413 23.43 1.58 9.70
N TYR A 414 24.04 1.81 8.53
CA TYR A 414 25.39 1.33 8.22
C TYR A 414 26.42 2.43 8.54
N GLU A 415 27.00 2.39 9.74
CA GLU A 415 28.20 3.19 10.01
C GLU A 415 29.41 2.60 9.26
N GLN A 416 29.92 3.31 8.25
CA GLN A 416 31.31 3.14 7.83
C GLN A 416 32.22 3.76 8.89
N GLN A 417 32.65 2.95 9.86
CA GLN A 417 33.69 3.37 10.80
C GLN A 417 35.07 3.28 10.14
N ASP A 418 35.62 4.44 9.78
CA ASP A 418 37.03 4.56 9.41
C ASP A 418 37.92 4.34 10.64
N TRP A 419 38.41 3.11 10.82
CA TRP A 419 39.37 2.74 11.86
C TRP A 419 40.81 3.19 11.53
N SER A 420 40.96 4.43 11.08
CA SER A 420 42.20 5.02 10.55
C SER A 420 43.13 5.61 11.63
N GLY A 421 42.97 5.24 12.91
CA GLY A 421 43.66 5.92 14.01
C GLY A 421 43.67 5.24 15.39
N LEU A 422 43.89 3.92 15.48
CA LEU A 422 44.25 3.26 16.75
C LEU A 422 45.38 2.24 16.58
N VAL A 423 46.22 2.09 17.61
CA VAL A 423 47.48 1.33 17.62
C VAL A 423 47.24 -0.18 17.78
N GLU A 424 48.15 -1.01 17.27
CA GLU A 424 48.09 -2.47 17.33
C GLU A 424 48.07 -3.03 18.76
N GLU A 425 46.99 -3.72 19.16
CA GLU A 425 46.97 -5.03 19.85
C GLU A 425 45.50 -5.49 20.10
N PRO A 426 45.23 -6.76 20.47
CA PRO A 426 45.37 -7.91 19.59
C PRO A 426 44.02 -8.57 19.23
N ARG A 427 43.84 -8.86 17.94
CA ARG A 427 42.84 -9.76 17.30
C ARG A 427 41.64 -10.24 18.16
N LEU A 428 40.58 -9.42 18.24
CA LEU A 428 39.23 -9.92 18.54
C LEU A 428 38.70 -10.81 17.39
N PRO A 429 37.93 -11.88 17.67
CA PRO A 429 37.39 -12.76 16.63
C PRO A 429 36.27 -12.08 15.84
N ARG A 430 36.31 -12.19 14.51
CA ARG A 430 35.27 -11.68 13.59
C ARG A 430 34.00 -12.53 13.64
N GLY A 431 33.17 -12.33 14.67
CA GLY A 431 31.81 -12.88 14.70
C GLY A 431 30.88 -12.08 13.76
N ARG A 432 30.21 -12.76 12.83
CA ARG A 432 29.07 -12.17 12.11
C ARG A 432 27.85 -12.25 13.04
N LEU A 433 27.27 -11.10 13.38
CA LEU A 433 25.94 -11.03 13.97
C LEU A 433 24.91 -11.06 12.84
N GLU A 434 23.89 -11.90 12.99
CA GLU A 434 22.76 -11.96 12.07
C GLU A 434 21.47 -11.56 12.79
N TRP A 435 20.66 -10.74 12.12
CA TRP A 435 19.44 -10.16 12.65
C TRP A 435 18.24 -10.76 11.92
N TRP A 436 17.37 -11.45 12.65
CA TRP A 436 16.19 -12.10 12.09
C TRP A 436 14.95 -11.74 12.94
N LEU A 437 13.87 -11.25 12.31
CA LEU A 437 12.56 -11.21 12.99
C LEU A 437 11.90 -12.59 12.85
N LEU A 438 11.67 -13.26 13.97
CA LEU A 438 11.00 -14.56 14.00
C LEU A 438 9.53 -14.42 13.62
N THR A 439 9.01 -15.38 12.87
CA THR A 439 7.56 -15.57 12.61
C THR A 439 6.88 -16.52 13.60
N HIS A 440 7.67 -17.19 14.45
CA HIS A 440 7.24 -18.27 15.33
C HIS A 440 7.13 -17.85 16.82
N ALA A 441 7.44 -16.60 17.14
CA ALA A 441 7.34 -16.02 18.47
C ALA A 441 7.13 -14.51 18.37
N GLY A 442 6.13 -13.99 19.07
CA GLY A 442 5.86 -12.56 19.16
C GLY A 442 5.23 -12.20 20.51
N ARG A 443 5.55 -11.02 21.06
CA ARG A 443 5.08 -10.62 22.40
C ARG A 443 3.63 -10.09 22.38
N THR A 444 3.22 -9.46 21.31
CA THR A 444 1.86 -9.01 20.97
C THR A 444 1.90 -8.79 19.48
N HIS A 445 1.04 -9.45 18.71
CA HIS A 445 1.25 -9.69 17.28
C HIS A 445 2.50 -10.59 17.01
N PRO A 446 2.67 -11.18 15.82
CA PRO A 446 3.28 -12.51 15.68
C PRO A 446 4.80 -12.54 15.54
N ARG A 447 5.48 -11.39 15.63
CA ARG A 447 6.93 -11.31 15.41
C ARG A 447 7.65 -10.72 16.62
N CYS A 448 8.94 -11.03 16.73
CA CYS A 448 9.88 -10.35 17.59
C CYS A 448 11.27 -10.34 16.96
N MET A 449 12.07 -9.32 17.25
CA MET A 449 13.47 -9.28 16.84
C MET A 449 14.28 -10.27 17.69
N ARG A 450 14.94 -11.23 17.04
CA ARG A 450 15.91 -12.11 17.69
C ARG A 450 17.33 -11.70 17.28
N LEU A 451 18.15 -11.36 18.27
CA LEU A 451 19.60 -11.38 18.11
C LEU A 451 20.11 -12.78 18.42
N SER A 452 20.91 -13.35 17.52
CA SER A 452 21.60 -14.63 17.72
C SER A 452 23.08 -14.50 17.40
N GLN A 453 23.93 -14.83 18.36
CA GLN A 453 25.39 -14.81 18.23
C GLN A 453 25.93 -16.22 18.48
N SER A 454 26.79 -16.70 17.58
CA SER A 454 27.59 -17.91 17.78
C SER A 454 28.79 -17.58 18.67
N VAL A 455 28.60 -17.64 20.00
CA VAL A 455 29.65 -17.36 21.00
C VAL A 455 30.42 -18.64 21.32
N PRO A 456 31.75 -18.73 21.04
CA PRO A 456 32.61 -19.72 21.67
C PRO A 456 32.64 -19.47 23.18
N SER A 457 32.34 -20.49 23.97
CA SER A 457 31.90 -20.40 25.37
C SER A 457 32.78 -19.57 26.32
N VAL A 458 32.40 -18.31 26.55
CA VAL A 458 32.71 -17.54 27.77
C VAL A 458 31.47 -16.72 28.15
N CYS A 459 31.05 -16.77 29.42
CA CYS A 459 29.87 -16.05 29.90
C CYS A 459 30.23 -14.66 30.45
N LEU A 460 29.66 -13.59 29.87
CA LEU A 460 29.45 -12.30 30.54
C LEU A 460 28.10 -11.71 30.07
N PRO A 461 27.34 -11.02 30.95
CA PRO A 461 26.02 -10.47 30.61
C PRO A 461 26.14 -9.07 29.99
N THR A 462 26.22 -8.99 28.66
CA THR A 462 26.32 -7.70 27.96
C THR A 462 24.95 -7.05 27.78
N LEU A 463 24.62 -6.08 28.65
CA LEU A 463 23.47 -5.21 28.49
C LEU A 463 23.80 -4.11 27.45
N PHE A 464 23.10 -4.07 26.31
CA PHE A 464 23.24 -2.99 25.34
C PHE A 464 22.11 -1.97 25.46
N LEU A 465 22.47 -0.71 25.68
CA LEU A 465 21.55 0.42 25.73
C LEU A 465 21.23 0.91 24.32
N LEU A 466 19.94 1.00 24.00
CA LEU A 466 19.45 1.79 22.86
C LEU A 466 19.72 3.27 23.14
N ARG A 467 20.79 3.80 22.56
CA ARG A 467 21.20 5.19 22.75
C ARG A 467 20.47 6.10 21.76
N GLN A 468 19.27 6.56 22.12
CA GLN A 468 18.68 7.73 21.47
C GLN A 468 19.67 8.90 21.58
N GLN A 469 20.06 9.48 20.44
CA GLN A 469 20.67 10.80 20.43
C GLN A 469 19.56 11.83 20.66
N LEU A 470 19.43 12.29 21.91
CA LEU A 470 18.75 13.54 22.19
C LEU A 470 19.65 14.67 21.69
N LEU A 471 19.21 15.39 20.66
CA LEU A 471 19.71 16.72 20.37
C LEU A 471 19.03 17.74 21.30
N PRO A 472 19.69 18.86 21.65
CA PRO A 472 19.22 19.82 22.64
C PRO A 472 18.08 20.71 22.15
#